data_AF-M0NIH3-F1
#
_entry.id   AF-M0NIH3-F1
#
_cell.length_a   1.000
_cell.length_b   1.000
_cell.length_c   1.000
_cell.angle_alpha   90.00
_cell.angle_beta   90.00
_cell.angle_gamma   90.00
#
_symmetry.space_group_name_H-M   'P 1'
#
loop_
_entity.id
_entity.type
_entity.pdbx_description
1 polymer ?
#
loop_
_entity_poly.entity_id
_entity_poly.type
_entity_poly.pdbx_seq_one_letter_code
_entity_poly.pdbx_strand_id
1 'polypeptide(L)' 'MSKAEKRIPVTEDRFQELGELKNAGQTWDELLGELAQARKEQNLARMYRESKENDEFIPLREAFPDDENEE' A
#
# COMPACT_ATOMS: atom_id res chain seq x y z
N MET A 1 -22.75 4.42 5.23
CA MET A 1 -21.29 4.18 5.19
C MET A 1 -20.79 4.10 6.62
N SER A 2 -20.59 2.90 7.17
CA SER A 2 -20.08 2.73 8.54
C SER A 2 -18.60 3.10 8.56
N LYS A 3 -18.27 4.26 9.14
CA LYS A 3 -16.89 4.63 9.46
C LYS A 3 -16.39 3.65 10.52
N ALA A 4 -15.63 2.65 10.11
CA ALA A 4 -15.07 1.67 11.05
C ALA A 4 -14.09 2.39 11.99
N GLU A 5 -14.47 2.59 13.25
CA GLU A 5 -13.67 3.31 14.24
C GLU A 5 -12.56 2.42 14.82
N LYS A 6 -11.64 1.96 13.98
CA LYS A 6 -10.42 1.30 14.49
C LYS A 6 -9.45 2.37 14.97
N ARG A 7 -9.01 2.25 16.23
CA ARG A 7 -7.98 3.12 16.82
C ARG A 7 -6.61 2.46 16.70
N ILE A 8 -5.64 3.17 16.15
CA ILE A 8 -4.25 2.72 16.06
C ILE A 8 -3.49 3.40 17.21
N PRO A 9 -3.05 2.67 18.24
CA PRO A 9 -2.20 3.25 19.27
C PRO A 9 -0.83 3.57 18.66
N VAL A 10 -0.35 4.79 18.89
CA VAL A 10 0.97 5.27 18.48
C VAL A 10 1.65 5.93 19.67
N THR A 11 2.97 6.02 19.64
CA THR A 11 3.72 6.83 20.60
C THR A 11 3.49 8.32 20.33
N GLU A 12 3.74 9.16 21.33
CA GLU A 12 3.64 10.62 21.20
C GLU A 12 4.57 11.16 20.11
N ASP A 13 5.82 10.69 20.08
CA ASP A 13 6.79 11.04 19.04
C ASP A 13 6.25 10.72 17.62
N ARG A 14 5.66 9.53 17.43
CA ARG A 14 5.08 9.15 16.14
C ARG A 14 3.84 9.95 15.78
N PHE A 15 3.05 10.32 16.78
CA PHE A 15 1.91 11.21 16.56
C PHE A 15 2.36 12.59 16.07
N GLN A 16 3.46 13.12 16.64
CA GLN A 16 4.03 14.39 16.22
C GLN A 16 4.60 14.33 14.79
N GLU A 17 5.40 13.31 14.48
CA GLU A 17 5.93 13.11 13.12
C GLU A 17 4.81 12.98 12.07
N LEU A 18 3.75 12.22 12.37
CA LEU A 18 2.58 12.15 11.50
C LEU A 18 1.88 13.51 11.37
N GLY A 19 1.87 14.31 12.43
CA GLY A 19 1.33 15.67 12.41
C GLY A 19 2.12 16.62 11.52
N GLU A 20 3.44 16.48 11.44
CA GLU A 20 4.30 17.26 10.55
C GLU A 20 4.09 16.90 9.07
N LEU A 21 3.77 15.63 8.79
CA LEU A 21 3.45 15.16 7.43
C LEU A 21 2.05 15.57 6.97
N LYS A 22 1.18 15.94 7.91
CA LYS A 22 -0.23 16.22 7.65
C LYS A 22 -0.42 17.61 7.02
N ASN A 23 -1.13 17.67 5.90
CA ASN A 23 -1.47 18.94 5.26
C ASN A 23 -2.58 19.70 6.00
N ALA A 24 -2.64 21.02 5.79
CA ALA A 24 -3.69 21.87 6.35
C ALA A 24 -5.08 21.43 5.85
N GLY A 25 -5.98 21.09 6.77
CA GLY A 25 -7.34 20.65 6.45
C GLY A 25 -7.48 19.15 6.12
N GLN A 26 -6.37 18.42 5.99
CA GLN A 26 -6.37 16.98 5.77
C GLN A 26 -6.90 16.23 7.01
N THR A 27 -7.51 15.07 6.82
CA THR A 27 -7.85 14.13 7.89
C THR A 27 -6.73 13.12 8.10
N TRP A 28 -6.71 12.49 9.28
CA TRP A 28 -5.75 11.41 9.54
C TRP A 28 -5.95 10.20 8.62
N ASP A 29 -7.20 9.96 8.20
CA ASP A 29 -7.53 8.86 7.29
C ASP A 29 -6.93 9.08 5.90
N GLU A 30 -7.01 10.30 5.39
CA GLU A 30 -6.40 10.70 4.11
C GLU A 30 -4.87 10.58 4.15
N LEU A 31 -4.22 11.09 5.22
CA LEU A 31 -2.77 10.96 5.37
C LEU A 31 -2.33 9.50 5.43
N LEU A 32 -3.01 8.66 6.22
CA LEU A 32 -2.69 7.24 6.31
C LEU A 32 -2.94 6.53 4.97
N GLY A 33 -3.94 6.94 4.21
CA GLY A 33 -4.19 6.46 2.85
C GLY A 33 -3.03 6.78 1.90
N GLU A 34 -2.54 8.03 1.91
CA GLU A 34 -1.38 8.46 1.12
C GLU A 34 -0.12 7.69 1.48
N LEU A 35 0.17 7.53 2.78
CA LEU A 35 1.33 6.77 3.26
C LEU A 35 1.23 5.28 2.86
N ALA A 36 0.04 4.69 2.93
CA ALA A 36 -0.19 3.32 2.49
C ALA A 36 0.05 3.16 0.98
N GLN A 37 -0.41 4.12 0.18
CA GLN A 37 -0.20 4.13 -1.26
C GLN A 37 1.28 4.24 -1.62
N ALA A 38 1.99 5.20 -1.02
CA ALA A 38 3.44 5.37 -1.23
C ALA A 38 4.22 4.09 -0.88
N ARG A 39 3.83 3.38 0.19
CA ARG A 39 4.46 2.11 0.56
C ARG A 39 4.21 1.01 -0.46
N LYS A 40 3.00 0.92 -1.03
CA LYS A 40 2.68 -0.05 -2.10
C LYS A 40 3.52 0.19 -3.35
N GLU A 41 3.65 1.44 -3.76
CA GLU A 41 4.46 1.83 -4.93
C GLU A 41 5.94 1.47 -4.72
N GLN A 42 6.49 1.75 -3.55
CA GLN A 42 7.86 1.36 -3.20
C GLN A 42 8.04 -0.17 -3.20
N ASN A 43 7.07 -0.91 -2.66
CA ASN A 43 7.12 -2.37 -2.67
C ASN A 43 7.07 -2.93 -4.09
N LEU A 44 6.18 -2.41 -4.95
CA LEU A 44 6.09 -2.82 -6.35
C LEU A 44 7.39 -2.54 -7.10
N ALA A 45 7.96 -1.35 -6.93
CA ALA A 45 9.23 -0.98 -7.54
C ALA A 45 10.42 -1.81 -7.02
N ARG A 46 10.35 -2.28 -5.77
CA ARG A 46 11.35 -3.22 -5.21
C ARG A 46 11.19 -4.61 -5.81
N MET A 47 9.98 -5.17 -5.79
CA MET A 47 9.68 -6.49 -6.36
C MET A 47 10.08 -6.56 -7.84
N TYR A 48 9.75 -5.52 -8.63
CA TYR A 48 10.14 -5.46 -10.03
C TYR A 48 11.67 -5.47 -10.22
N ARG A 49 12.40 -4.72 -9.38
CA ARG A 49 13.87 -4.71 -9.42
C ARG A 49 14.46 -6.07 -9.07
N GLU A 50 13.97 -6.69 -8.00
CA GLU A 50 14.39 -8.02 -7.56
C GLU A 50 14.12 -9.10 -8.63
N SER A 51 12.91 -9.12 -9.22
CA SER A 51 12.59 -10.04 -10.33
C SER A 51 13.49 -9.82 -11.54
N LYS A 52 13.82 -8.57 -11.87
CA LYS A 52 14.73 -8.23 -12.97
C LYS A 52 16.17 -8.68 -12.71
N GLU A 53 16.65 -8.55 -11.49
CA GLU A 53 18.00 -8.97 -11.10
C GLU A 53 18.14 -10.49 -11.09
N ASN A 54 17.08 -11.20 -10.70
CA ASN A 54 17.06 -12.67 -10.61
C ASN A 54 16.57 -13.37 -11.89
N ASP A 55 16.20 -12.61 -12.92
CA ASP A 55 15.55 -13.08 -14.16
C ASP A 55 14.33 -13.98 -13.88
N GLU A 56 13.65 -13.73 -12.76
CA GLU A 56 12.53 -14.52 -12.27
C GLU A 56 11.22 -13.88 -12.74
N PHE A 57 10.86 -14.17 -13.99
CA PHE A 57 9.61 -13.76 -14.60
C PHE A 57 8.80 -14.97 -15.03
N ILE A 58 7.50 -14.95 -14.74
CA ILE A 58 6.54 -15.91 -15.29
C ILE A 58 5.66 -15.20 -16.35
N PRO A 59 5.31 -15.88 -17.45
CA PRO A 59 4.35 -15.36 -18.42
C PRO A 59 3.01 -14.99 -17.76
N LEU A 60 2.37 -13.93 -18.25
CA LEU A 60 1.11 -13.43 -17.67
C LEU A 60 0.00 -14.50 -17.65
N ARG A 61 -0.08 -15.34 -18.69
CA ARG A 61 -1.02 -16.46 -18.78
C ARG A 61 -0.78 -17.56 -17.73
N GLU A 62 0.45 -17.68 -17.25
CA GLU A 62 0.81 -18.65 -16.22
C GLU A 62 0.52 -18.08 -14.82
N ALA A 63 0.74 -16.78 -14.61
CA ALA A 63 0.43 -16.08 -13.36
C ALA A 63 -1.08 -15.93 -13.10
N PHE A 64 -1.84 -15.71 -14.17
CA PHE A 64 -3.29 -15.56 -14.15
C PHE A 64 -3.84 -16.49 -15.22
N PRO A 65 -3.96 -17.80 -14.94
CA PRO A 65 -4.65 -18.69 -15.85
C PRO A 65 -6.07 -18.15 -16.03
N ASP A 66 -6.51 -18.03 -17.28
CA ASP A 66 -7.86 -17.60 -17.61
C ASP A 66 -8.84 -18.46 -16.78
N ASP A 67 -9.64 -17.83 -15.92
CA ASP A 67 -10.70 -18.47 -15.15
C ASP A 67 -11.81 -18.90 -16.13
N GLU A 68 -11.56 -19.93 -16.94
CA GLU A 68 -12.53 -20.53 -17.87
C GLU A 68 -13.56 -21.42 -17.14
N ASN A 69 -13.82 -21.21 -15.85
CA ASN A 69 -14.80 -21.99 -15.08
C ASN A 69 -15.87 -21.09 -14.43
N GLU A 70 -16.57 -20.32 -15.25
CA GLU A 70 -17.96 -19.92 -14.94
C GLU A 70 -18.88 -20.56 -16.01
N GLU A 71 -19.21 -21.85 -15.82
CA GLU A 71 -20.42 -22.49 -16.36
C GLU A 71 -21.50 -22.58 -15.27
#